data_AF-A0A368YNJ4-F1
#
_entry.id   AF-A0A368YNJ4-F1
#
_cell.length_a   1.000
_cell.length_b   1.000
_cell.length_c   1.000
_cell.angle_alpha   90.00
_cell.angle_beta   90.00
_cell.angle_gamma   90.00
#
_symmetry.space_group_name_H-M   'P 1'
#
loop_
_entity.id
_entity.type
_entity.pdbx_description
1 polymer ?
#
loop_
_entity_poly.entity_id
_entity_poly.type
_entity_poly.pdbx_seq_one_letter_code
_entity_poly.pdbx_strand_id
1 'polypeptide(L)'
;MMKNKTKLIIIFTIIFLVVNSIPTAAVFKPEQMRQVLMKIREAEREISRAEREINKAELEFKLYNEEQAEYFLSESKQYLQKAVELYENNRDAEVEAAAVRAVEMADRAKLQTLESYPVQFRAFWLDNGTIAAAGGREGIAELLNMAEMANFNAVLPEVFFKGKTIIPDNELFIQDERFKNWTEDPLKIIIEEAKKRNMEVHAWVWVFNENTHGKPGIILQEHPSWATRDKSGNIVTYHNSSWLSPSRKDVRTFLIKRYAYLAENYDLAGINLDYIRFPEEYRASYGFDENTAALFEETTGINPFEIKSGSSQSAEWNKFRESLITQMVKKTSAVLKNIKPGLIISADVIPGREEARYRALQDWSLWLKEGYLDFVLPMTYTENLFSELSQWIQEDTKELDYPIYPGISVFKLSPYQVIEQVDEINNLNRTGLSLFAAAHLTKEHYYMLGEGPFRKKALLPYRNSSEAEKMIFAVIKERIKLILKESGAENESDLLDNLSGNLDTEKDFLNYLEKLNISKDIEKLKTDYRYLQELRHDN
;
A
#
# COMPACT_ATOMS: atom_id res chain seq x y z
N MET A 1 -44.49 -13.89 -0.74
CA MET A 1 -43.47 -14.71 -1.41
C MET A 1 -42.71 -15.68 -0.45
N MET A 2 -43.21 -15.89 0.79
CA MET A 2 -42.57 -16.72 1.84
C MET A 2 -42.77 -18.24 1.71
N LYS A 3 -43.62 -18.75 0.82
CA LYS A 3 -43.88 -20.20 0.71
C LYS A 3 -42.84 -21.00 -0.08
N ASN A 4 -41.96 -20.33 -0.85
CA ASN A 4 -40.90 -21.00 -1.61
C ASN A 4 -39.57 -21.11 -0.84
N LYS A 5 -39.27 -20.19 0.10
CA LYS A 5 -38.04 -20.28 0.93
C LYS A 5 -38.10 -21.43 1.94
N THR A 6 -39.27 -21.73 2.52
CA THR A 6 -39.39 -22.86 3.47
C THR A 6 -39.22 -24.22 2.80
N LYS A 7 -39.62 -24.38 1.52
CA LYS A 7 -39.37 -25.63 0.77
C LYS A 7 -37.92 -25.77 0.32
N LEU A 8 -37.25 -24.68 -0.05
CA LEU A 8 -35.83 -24.72 -0.39
C LEU A 8 -34.97 -24.99 0.86
N ILE A 9 -35.30 -24.35 1.99
CA ILE A 9 -34.64 -24.58 3.28
C ILE A 9 -34.91 -26.01 3.78
N ILE A 10 -36.13 -26.56 3.69
CA ILE A 10 -36.38 -27.94 4.16
C ILE A 10 -35.71 -29.00 3.26
N ILE A 11 -35.61 -28.78 1.95
CA ILE A 11 -34.87 -29.69 1.05
C ILE A 11 -33.36 -29.55 1.26
N PHE A 12 -32.84 -28.33 1.49
CA PHE A 12 -31.44 -28.11 1.88
C PHE A 12 -31.13 -28.71 3.25
N THR A 13 -32.01 -28.58 4.25
CA THR A 13 -31.80 -29.12 5.61
C THR A 13 -31.86 -30.64 5.64
N ILE A 14 -32.65 -31.30 4.77
CA ILE A 14 -32.66 -32.76 4.65
C ILE A 14 -31.40 -33.28 3.95
N ILE A 15 -30.84 -32.54 2.99
CA ILE A 15 -29.51 -32.85 2.44
C ILE A 15 -28.42 -32.51 3.49
N PHE A 16 -28.55 -31.42 4.24
CA PHE A 16 -27.64 -30.96 5.30
C PHE A 16 -27.61 -31.90 6.52
N LEU A 17 -28.71 -32.64 6.78
CA LEU A 17 -28.79 -33.66 7.83
C LEU A 17 -28.17 -35.01 7.42
N VAL A 18 -27.97 -35.26 6.13
CA VAL A 18 -27.17 -36.39 5.64
C VAL A 18 -25.70 -36.00 5.47
N VAL A 19 -25.42 -34.70 5.29
CA VAL A 19 -24.07 -34.15 5.01
C VAL A 19 -23.28 -33.76 6.27
N ASN A 20 -23.85 -33.83 7.48
CA ASN A 20 -23.10 -33.58 8.71
C ASN A 20 -22.60 -34.86 9.40
N SER A 21 -21.28 -34.98 9.37
CA SER A 21 -20.42 -35.57 10.40
C SER A 21 -20.56 -37.07 10.68
N ILE A 22 -19.98 -37.88 9.81
CA ILE A 22 -19.09 -38.90 10.39
C ILE A 22 -17.82 -38.14 10.77
N PRO A 23 -17.47 -38.00 12.06
CA PRO A 23 -16.17 -37.47 12.42
C PRO A 23 -15.13 -38.34 11.71
N THR A 24 -14.23 -37.76 10.92
CA THR A 24 -13.14 -38.54 10.29
C THR A 24 -12.31 -39.28 11.34
N ALA A 25 -12.29 -38.81 12.58
CA ALA A 25 -11.76 -39.55 13.73
C ALA A 25 -12.41 -40.94 13.94
N ALA A 26 -13.68 -41.12 13.56
CA ALA A 26 -14.38 -42.40 13.58
C ALA A 26 -14.03 -43.32 12.39
N VAL A 27 -13.44 -42.78 11.32
CA VAL A 27 -13.10 -43.51 10.09
C VAL A 27 -11.68 -44.10 10.14
N PHE A 28 -10.74 -43.51 10.89
CA PHE A 28 -9.32 -43.84 10.78
C PHE A 28 -8.76 -44.57 12.02
N LYS A 29 -8.42 -45.87 11.85
CA LYS A 29 -7.72 -46.67 12.87
C LYS A 29 -6.19 -46.42 12.81
N PRO A 30 -5.49 -46.23 13.94
CA PRO A 30 -4.07 -45.84 13.97
C PRO A 30 -3.11 -46.79 13.24
N GLU A 31 -3.42 -48.08 13.19
CA GLU A 31 -2.54 -49.14 12.65
C GLU A 31 -2.52 -49.21 11.11
N GLN A 32 -3.34 -48.39 10.42
CA GLN A 32 -3.52 -48.40 8.95
C GLN A 32 -3.45 -47.01 8.30
N MET A 33 -2.90 -46.00 9.00
CA MET A 33 -2.87 -44.63 8.48
C MET A 33 -1.85 -44.48 7.33
N ARG A 34 -2.35 -44.16 6.13
CA ARG A 34 -1.53 -43.85 4.96
C ARG A 34 -1.19 -42.37 4.91
N GLN A 35 -0.01 -42.05 4.39
CA GLN A 35 0.54 -40.68 4.38
C GLN A 35 -0.40 -39.62 3.78
N VAL A 36 -1.18 -39.99 2.75
CA VAL A 36 -2.16 -39.11 2.10
C VAL A 36 -3.29 -38.64 3.03
N LEU A 37 -3.51 -39.28 4.18
CA LEU A 37 -4.45 -38.81 5.19
C LEU A 37 -4.10 -37.40 5.69
N MET A 38 -2.81 -37.04 5.75
CA MET A 38 -2.39 -35.70 6.18
C MET A 38 -2.89 -34.60 5.23
N LYS A 39 -3.06 -34.90 3.94
CA LYS A 39 -3.64 -33.98 2.95
C LYS A 39 -5.14 -33.76 3.19
N ILE A 40 -5.88 -34.82 3.54
CA ILE A 40 -7.28 -34.70 3.95
C ILE A 40 -7.39 -33.83 5.22
N ARG A 41 -6.52 -34.07 6.22
CA ARG A 41 -6.50 -33.27 7.46
C ARG A 41 -6.16 -31.80 7.20
N GLU A 42 -5.31 -31.52 6.23
CA GLU A 42 -5.00 -30.16 5.79
C GLU A 42 -6.23 -29.48 5.17
N ALA A 43 -6.91 -30.16 4.24
CA ALA A 43 -8.16 -29.69 3.65
C ALA A 43 -9.24 -29.41 4.71
N GLU A 44 -9.43 -30.31 5.69
CA GLU A 44 -10.35 -30.09 6.81
C GLU A 44 -10.03 -28.80 7.59
N ARG A 45 -8.75 -28.58 7.91
CA ARG A 45 -8.32 -27.38 8.65
C ARG A 45 -8.58 -26.10 7.88
N GLU A 46 -8.30 -26.09 6.57
CA GLU A 46 -8.53 -24.92 5.73
C GLU A 46 -10.02 -24.65 5.49
N ILE A 47 -10.85 -25.69 5.34
CA ILE A 47 -12.31 -25.56 5.29
C ILE A 47 -12.83 -24.93 6.59
N SER A 48 -12.42 -25.45 7.74
CA SER A 48 -12.83 -24.88 9.03
C SER A 48 -12.31 -23.46 9.24
N ARG A 49 -11.17 -23.08 8.65
CA ARG A 49 -10.70 -21.69 8.62
C ARG A 49 -11.61 -20.82 7.74
N ALA A 50 -11.94 -21.27 6.54
CA ALA A 50 -12.84 -20.55 5.64
C ALA A 50 -14.22 -20.31 6.28
N GLU A 51 -14.80 -21.32 6.94
CA GLU A 51 -16.04 -21.16 7.70
C GLU A 51 -15.94 -20.08 8.79
N ARG A 52 -14.82 -20.07 9.53
CA ARG A 52 -14.60 -19.04 10.56
C ARG A 52 -14.45 -17.64 9.97
N GLU A 53 -13.73 -17.49 8.87
CA GLU A 53 -13.56 -16.19 8.22
C GLU A 53 -14.87 -15.67 7.60
N ILE A 54 -15.72 -16.55 7.07
CA ILE A 54 -17.07 -16.18 6.59
C ILE A 54 -17.91 -15.70 7.78
N ASN A 55 -18.01 -16.49 8.84
CA ASN A 55 -18.76 -16.11 10.04
C ASN A 55 -18.23 -14.82 10.66
N LYS A 56 -16.90 -14.62 10.66
CA LYS A 56 -16.28 -13.39 11.15
C LYS A 56 -16.67 -12.19 10.29
N ALA A 57 -16.63 -12.32 8.96
CA ALA A 57 -17.02 -11.25 8.05
C ALA A 57 -18.49 -10.84 8.21
N GLU A 58 -19.39 -11.79 8.49
CA GLU A 58 -20.79 -11.53 8.83
C GLU A 58 -20.92 -10.75 10.15
N LEU A 59 -20.23 -11.21 11.21
CA LEU A 59 -20.25 -10.57 12.53
C LEU A 59 -19.65 -9.16 12.54
N GLU A 60 -18.69 -8.89 11.65
CA GLU A 60 -18.03 -7.59 11.43
C GLU A 60 -18.69 -6.77 10.30
N PHE A 61 -19.87 -7.18 9.85
CA PHE A 61 -20.67 -6.50 8.83
C PHE A 61 -19.85 -6.08 7.60
N LYS A 62 -18.88 -6.91 7.17
CA LYS A 62 -18.03 -6.66 5.99
C LYS A 62 -18.89 -6.64 4.72
N LEU A 63 -18.62 -5.73 3.79
CA LEU A 63 -19.21 -5.74 2.45
C LEU A 63 -18.41 -6.68 1.53
N TYR A 64 -18.51 -7.97 1.81
CA TYR A 64 -17.79 -9.03 1.11
C TYR A 64 -18.65 -9.72 0.03
N ASN A 65 -18.08 -10.67 -0.71
CA ASN A 65 -18.81 -11.40 -1.75
C ASN A 65 -19.40 -12.71 -1.18
N GLU A 66 -20.52 -12.58 -0.46
CA GLU A 66 -21.22 -13.68 0.24
C GLU A 66 -21.49 -14.88 -0.67
N GLU A 67 -22.15 -14.66 -1.81
CA GLU A 67 -22.51 -15.72 -2.77
C GLU A 67 -21.27 -16.51 -3.24
N GLN A 68 -20.19 -15.80 -3.58
CA GLN A 68 -18.98 -16.44 -4.08
C GLN A 68 -18.18 -17.13 -2.97
N ALA A 69 -18.19 -16.59 -1.75
CA ALA A 69 -17.56 -17.21 -0.58
C ALA A 69 -18.26 -18.55 -0.24
N GLU A 70 -19.60 -18.55 -0.19
CA GLU A 70 -20.40 -19.75 0.05
C GLU A 70 -20.23 -20.79 -1.05
N TYR A 71 -20.21 -20.36 -2.33
CA TYR A 71 -19.95 -21.25 -3.46
C TYR A 71 -18.62 -21.97 -3.31
N PHE A 72 -17.52 -21.24 -3.09
CA PHE A 72 -16.21 -21.85 -2.95
C PHE A 72 -16.10 -22.74 -1.71
N LEU A 73 -16.73 -22.36 -0.60
CA LEU A 73 -16.79 -23.22 0.58
C LEU A 73 -17.53 -24.54 0.29
N SER A 74 -18.62 -24.47 -0.49
CA SER A 74 -19.37 -25.67 -0.90
C SER A 74 -18.55 -26.58 -1.80
N GLU A 75 -17.90 -26.03 -2.83
CA GLU A 75 -17.00 -26.78 -3.71
C GLU A 75 -15.84 -27.42 -2.93
N SER A 76 -15.27 -26.69 -1.98
CA SER A 76 -14.21 -27.21 -1.10
C SER A 76 -14.68 -28.44 -0.31
N LYS A 77 -15.87 -28.39 0.28
CA LYS A 77 -16.48 -29.52 1.01
C LYS A 77 -16.75 -30.73 0.11
N GLN A 78 -17.18 -30.50 -1.14
CA GLN A 78 -17.37 -31.58 -2.12
C GLN A 78 -16.04 -32.27 -2.47
N TYR A 79 -14.97 -31.50 -2.68
CA TYR A 79 -13.64 -32.06 -2.93
C TYR A 79 -13.08 -32.82 -1.71
N LEU A 80 -13.33 -32.33 -0.50
CA LEU A 80 -12.97 -33.05 0.73
C LEU A 80 -13.70 -34.39 0.81
N GLN A 81 -15.02 -34.42 0.55
CA GLN A 81 -15.79 -35.66 0.53
C GLN A 81 -15.21 -36.65 -0.49
N LYS A 82 -14.93 -36.17 -1.71
CA LYS A 82 -14.29 -36.99 -2.75
C LYS A 82 -12.91 -37.53 -2.30
N ALA A 83 -12.11 -36.73 -1.61
CA ALA A 83 -10.81 -37.16 -1.09
C ALA A 83 -10.96 -38.29 -0.05
N VAL A 84 -11.97 -38.20 0.82
CA VAL A 84 -12.29 -39.26 1.81
C VAL A 84 -12.74 -40.54 1.11
N GLU A 85 -13.65 -40.46 0.13
CA GLU A 85 -14.10 -41.62 -0.64
C GLU A 85 -12.95 -42.30 -1.40
N LEU A 86 -12.06 -41.52 -2.03
CA LEU A 86 -10.88 -42.05 -2.72
C LEU A 86 -9.90 -42.71 -1.75
N TYR A 87 -9.78 -42.18 -0.53
CA TYR A 87 -8.97 -42.78 0.52
C TYR A 87 -9.55 -44.14 0.92
N GLU A 88 -10.84 -44.24 1.20
CA GLU A 88 -11.48 -45.52 1.52
C GLU A 88 -11.29 -46.59 0.42
N ASN A 89 -11.21 -46.16 -0.84
CA ASN A 89 -10.98 -47.03 -2.00
C ASN A 89 -9.50 -47.26 -2.37
N ASN A 90 -8.58 -46.86 -1.50
CA ASN A 90 -7.13 -46.99 -1.68
C ASN A 90 -6.51 -46.29 -2.91
N ARG A 91 -7.07 -45.16 -3.34
CA ARG A 91 -6.65 -44.41 -4.54
C ARG A 91 -5.78 -43.18 -4.20
N ASP A 92 -4.61 -43.41 -3.61
CA ASP A 92 -3.81 -42.37 -2.93
C ASP A 92 -3.40 -41.17 -3.81
N ALA A 93 -3.00 -41.41 -5.06
CA ALA A 93 -2.63 -40.32 -5.98
C ALA A 93 -3.81 -39.35 -6.24
N GLU A 94 -5.03 -39.88 -6.26
CA GLU A 94 -6.23 -39.08 -6.50
C GLU A 94 -6.74 -38.42 -5.22
N VAL A 95 -6.46 -39.01 -4.05
CA VAL A 95 -6.70 -38.38 -2.74
C VAL A 95 -5.93 -37.07 -2.67
N GLU A 96 -4.64 -37.08 -3.01
CA GLU A 96 -3.81 -35.88 -2.96
C GLU A 96 -4.35 -34.79 -3.90
N ALA A 97 -4.67 -35.13 -5.14
CA ALA A 97 -5.23 -34.19 -6.10
C ALA A 97 -6.57 -33.58 -5.61
N ALA A 98 -7.48 -34.41 -5.05
CA ALA A 98 -8.76 -33.92 -4.53
C ALA A 98 -8.58 -33.05 -3.27
N ALA A 99 -7.68 -33.43 -2.36
CA ALA A 99 -7.39 -32.65 -1.16
C ALA A 99 -6.76 -31.29 -1.48
N VAL A 100 -5.83 -31.22 -2.46
CA VAL A 100 -5.27 -29.95 -2.93
C VAL A 100 -6.36 -29.04 -3.50
N ARG A 101 -7.28 -29.59 -4.32
CA ARG A 101 -8.44 -28.81 -4.81
C ARG A 101 -9.35 -28.32 -3.70
N ALA A 102 -9.57 -29.12 -2.66
CA ALA A 102 -10.34 -28.69 -1.50
C ALA A 102 -9.67 -27.49 -0.80
N VAL A 103 -8.35 -27.54 -0.58
CA VAL A 103 -7.58 -26.41 -0.02
C VAL A 103 -7.68 -25.17 -0.90
N GLU A 104 -7.43 -25.30 -2.21
CA GLU A 104 -7.53 -24.18 -3.17
C GLU A 104 -8.92 -23.49 -3.10
N MET A 105 -10.00 -24.27 -3.06
CA MET A 105 -11.35 -23.70 -2.96
C MET A 105 -11.61 -23.05 -1.58
N ALA A 106 -11.09 -23.61 -0.49
CA ALA A 106 -11.18 -22.98 0.83
C ALA A 106 -10.41 -21.65 0.88
N ASP A 107 -9.24 -21.58 0.26
CA ASP A 107 -8.46 -20.33 0.14
C ASP A 107 -9.21 -19.27 -0.67
N ARG A 108 -9.83 -19.65 -1.79
CA ARG A 108 -10.69 -18.73 -2.56
C ARG A 108 -11.89 -18.25 -1.75
N ALA A 109 -12.53 -19.12 -0.97
CA ALA A 109 -13.61 -18.73 -0.08
C ALA A 109 -13.15 -17.65 0.93
N LYS A 110 -11.98 -17.82 1.56
CA LYS A 110 -11.37 -16.82 2.45
C LYS A 110 -11.10 -15.49 1.74
N LEU A 111 -10.56 -15.50 0.52
CA LEU A 111 -10.33 -14.25 -0.23
C LEU A 111 -11.63 -13.48 -0.49
N GLN A 112 -12.75 -14.16 -0.70
CA GLN A 112 -14.04 -13.53 -0.92
C GLN A 112 -14.60 -12.84 0.33
N THR A 113 -14.10 -13.13 1.54
CA THR A 113 -14.53 -12.49 2.81
C THR A 113 -13.89 -11.13 3.07
N LEU A 114 -12.79 -10.83 2.37
CA LEU A 114 -12.08 -9.55 2.47
C LEU A 114 -12.88 -8.44 1.77
N GLU A 115 -12.92 -7.23 2.32
CA GLU A 115 -13.60 -6.10 1.66
C GLU A 115 -12.79 -5.58 0.46
N SER A 116 -13.49 -5.17 -0.60
CA SER A 116 -12.88 -4.50 -1.74
C SER A 116 -13.46 -3.12 -1.92
N TYR A 117 -12.64 -2.12 -1.60
CA TYR A 117 -13.06 -0.72 -1.51
C TYR A 117 -13.17 -0.07 -2.89
N PRO A 118 -14.25 0.67 -3.16
CA PRO A 118 -14.52 1.22 -4.49
C PRO A 118 -13.78 2.55 -4.75
N VAL A 119 -13.25 3.19 -3.71
CA VAL A 119 -12.37 4.38 -3.79
C VAL A 119 -11.13 4.09 -2.98
N GLN A 120 -10.00 3.91 -3.65
CA GLN A 120 -8.75 3.50 -3.01
C GLN A 120 -7.55 3.73 -3.94
N PHE A 121 -6.47 4.30 -3.41
CA PHE A 121 -5.18 4.32 -4.09
C PHE A 121 -4.51 2.94 -3.97
N ARG A 122 -4.22 2.30 -5.11
CA ARG A 122 -3.60 0.97 -5.17
C ARG A 122 -2.40 1.02 -6.08
N ALA A 123 -1.22 1.06 -5.47
CA ALA A 123 0.01 1.25 -6.20
C ALA A 123 1.08 0.18 -5.92
N PHE A 124 2.09 0.15 -6.78
CA PHE A 124 3.30 -0.60 -6.53
C PHE A 124 4.51 0.15 -7.08
N TRP A 125 5.66 0.03 -6.41
CA TRP A 125 6.93 0.53 -6.93
C TRP A 125 7.48 -0.44 -7.96
N LEU A 126 7.79 0.08 -9.14
CA LEU A 126 8.36 -0.67 -10.25
C LEU A 126 9.87 -0.36 -10.32
N ASP A 127 10.65 -1.24 -9.70
CA ASP A 127 12.10 -1.09 -9.57
C ASP A 127 12.82 -1.18 -10.92
N ASN A 128 13.95 -0.48 -11.05
CA ASN A 128 14.71 -0.41 -12.29
C ASN A 128 15.20 -1.78 -12.81
N GLY A 129 15.37 -2.76 -11.93
CA GLY A 129 15.75 -4.12 -12.30
C GLY A 129 14.63 -4.83 -13.04
N THR A 130 13.41 -4.75 -12.51
CA THR A 130 12.21 -5.27 -13.15
C THR A 130 11.90 -4.56 -14.47
N ILE A 131 12.05 -3.22 -14.54
CA ILE A 131 11.90 -2.49 -15.80
C ILE A 131 12.89 -3.03 -16.83
N ALA A 132 14.18 -3.13 -16.49
CA ALA A 132 15.20 -3.63 -17.42
C ALA A 132 14.92 -5.06 -17.89
N ALA A 133 14.48 -5.94 -16.98
CA ALA A 133 14.16 -7.33 -17.28
C ALA A 133 12.95 -7.48 -18.22
N ALA A 134 12.02 -6.52 -18.22
CA ALA A 134 10.89 -6.50 -19.16
C ALA A 134 11.33 -6.33 -20.63
N GLY A 135 12.54 -5.80 -20.87
CA GLY A 135 13.19 -5.84 -22.18
C GLY A 135 12.54 -5.02 -23.29
N GLY A 136 11.52 -4.20 -23.00
CA GLY A 136 10.85 -3.34 -23.98
C GLY A 136 9.34 -3.27 -23.78
N ARG A 137 8.64 -2.76 -24.78
CA ARG A 137 7.19 -2.51 -24.74
C ARG A 137 6.34 -3.73 -24.42
N GLU A 138 6.63 -4.87 -25.04
CA GLU A 138 5.85 -6.10 -24.85
C GLU A 138 5.93 -6.60 -23.40
N GLY A 139 7.13 -6.68 -22.83
CA GLY A 139 7.28 -7.10 -21.43
C GLY A 139 6.69 -6.10 -20.43
N ILE A 140 6.76 -4.78 -20.71
CA ILE A 140 6.09 -3.78 -19.88
C ILE A 140 4.56 -3.94 -19.97
N ALA A 141 4.02 -4.20 -21.16
CA ALA A 141 2.59 -4.46 -21.35
C ALA A 141 2.15 -5.74 -20.61
N GLU A 142 2.94 -6.80 -20.62
CA GLU A 142 2.66 -8.03 -19.86
C GLU A 142 2.68 -7.81 -18.35
N LEU A 143 3.65 -7.04 -17.84
CA LEU A 143 3.71 -6.67 -16.43
C LEU A 143 2.48 -5.88 -16.02
N LEU A 144 2.10 -4.87 -16.81
CA LEU A 144 0.93 -4.04 -16.50
C LEU A 144 -0.40 -4.78 -16.72
N ASN A 145 -0.46 -5.82 -17.57
CA ASN A 145 -1.61 -6.72 -17.63
C ASN A 145 -1.83 -7.45 -16.30
N MET A 146 -0.76 -7.95 -15.67
CA MET A 146 -0.87 -8.58 -14.34
C MET A 146 -1.32 -7.58 -13.29
N ALA A 147 -0.82 -6.34 -13.35
CA ALA A 147 -1.27 -5.27 -12.47
C ALA A 147 -2.77 -4.93 -12.67
N GLU A 148 -3.25 -4.95 -13.91
CA GLU A 148 -4.67 -4.69 -14.23
C GLU A 148 -5.57 -5.82 -13.72
N MET A 149 -5.12 -7.08 -13.82
CA MET A 149 -5.84 -8.23 -13.23
C MET A 149 -6.03 -8.08 -11.72
N ALA A 150 -5.07 -7.45 -11.04
CA ALA A 150 -5.15 -7.14 -9.61
C ALA A 150 -5.78 -5.76 -9.33
N ASN A 151 -6.34 -5.08 -10.34
CA ASN A 151 -6.94 -3.75 -10.23
C ASN A 151 -6.06 -2.71 -9.52
N PHE A 152 -4.76 -2.72 -9.77
CA PHE A 152 -3.90 -1.57 -9.48
C PHE A 152 -4.33 -0.37 -10.33
N ASN A 153 -4.22 0.83 -9.78
CA ASN A 153 -4.57 2.08 -10.47
C ASN A 153 -3.43 3.10 -10.48
N ALA A 154 -2.27 2.77 -9.91
CA ALA A 154 -1.05 3.56 -10.04
C ALA A 154 0.22 2.67 -10.07
N VAL A 155 1.25 3.13 -10.77
CA VAL A 155 2.58 2.53 -10.80
C VAL A 155 3.63 3.62 -10.57
N LEU A 156 4.63 3.30 -9.72
CA LEU A 156 5.72 4.20 -9.36
C LEU A 156 7.04 3.68 -9.97
N PRO A 157 7.33 3.91 -11.26
CA PRO A 157 8.57 3.44 -11.88
C PRO A 157 9.78 4.20 -11.36
N GLU A 158 10.84 3.48 -11.02
CA GLU A 158 12.12 4.06 -10.60
C GLU A 158 12.83 4.73 -11.78
N VAL A 159 12.62 6.05 -11.93
CA VAL A 159 13.10 6.80 -13.09
C VAL A 159 14.53 7.30 -12.89
N PHE A 160 14.86 7.85 -11.72
CA PHE A 160 16.19 8.41 -11.43
C PHE A 160 16.75 7.77 -10.17
N PHE A 161 17.87 7.07 -10.30
CA PHE A 161 18.49 6.27 -9.25
C PHE A 161 20.01 6.24 -9.40
N LYS A 162 20.73 6.34 -8.28
CA LYS A 162 22.21 6.26 -8.24
C LYS A 162 22.94 7.17 -9.26
N GLY A 163 22.37 8.35 -9.51
CA GLY A 163 22.86 9.33 -10.50
C GLY A 163 22.57 8.99 -11.97
N LYS A 164 21.95 7.84 -12.26
CA LYS A 164 21.55 7.40 -13.60
C LYS A 164 20.03 7.39 -13.74
N THR A 165 19.54 7.02 -14.93
CA THR A 165 18.10 6.97 -15.21
C THR A 165 17.73 5.90 -16.24
N ILE A 166 16.45 5.58 -16.33
CA ILE A 166 15.87 4.81 -17.45
C ILE A 166 15.74 5.66 -18.73
N ILE A 167 15.69 6.99 -18.60
CA ILE A 167 15.50 7.93 -19.71
C ILE A 167 16.70 7.94 -20.66
N PRO A 168 16.50 8.04 -21.99
CA PRO A 168 17.60 8.19 -22.95
C PRO A 168 18.54 9.35 -22.64
N ASP A 169 19.83 9.17 -22.97
CA ASP A 169 20.88 10.16 -22.74
C ASP A 169 20.51 11.55 -23.27
N ASN A 170 20.75 12.58 -22.45
CA ASN A 170 20.61 13.99 -22.83
C ASN A 170 21.46 14.88 -21.90
N GLU A 171 21.36 16.21 -22.03
CA GLU A 171 22.16 17.16 -21.23
C GLU A 171 21.97 17.03 -19.71
N LEU A 172 20.84 16.50 -19.26
CA LEU A 172 20.52 16.31 -17.84
C LEU A 172 20.70 14.87 -17.38
N PHE A 173 20.75 13.89 -18.28
CA PHE A 173 20.60 12.50 -17.89
C PHE A 173 21.64 11.60 -18.54
N ILE A 174 22.17 10.68 -17.73
CA ILE A 174 23.00 9.56 -18.18
C ILE A 174 22.17 8.30 -17.97
N GLN A 175 21.86 7.62 -19.08
CA GLN A 175 21.06 6.41 -19.08
C GLN A 175 21.84 5.26 -18.45
N ASP A 176 21.13 4.42 -17.69
CA ASP A 176 21.67 3.17 -17.19
C ASP A 176 21.90 2.18 -18.35
N GLU A 177 23.06 1.51 -18.32
CA GLU A 177 23.54 0.59 -19.35
C GLU A 177 22.54 -0.50 -19.72
N ARG A 178 21.70 -0.91 -18.77
CA ARG A 178 20.66 -1.93 -18.97
C ARG A 178 19.59 -1.52 -19.97
N PHE A 179 19.43 -0.22 -20.23
CA PHE A 179 18.44 0.30 -21.18
C PHE A 179 19.03 0.67 -22.54
N LYS A 180 20.35 0.54 -22.76
CA LYS A 180 21.01 0.97 -24.02
C LYS A 180 20.49 0.29 -25.29
N ASN A 181 19.98 -0.94 -25.16
CA ASN A 181 19.46 -1.70 -26.29
C ASN A 181 17.94 -1.53 -26.49
N TRP A 182 17.29 -0.69 -25.68
CA TRP A 182 15.87 -0.40 -25.86
C TRP A 182 15.71 0.49 -27.09
N THR A 183 14.81 0.10 -27.99
CA THR A 183 14.53 0.84 -29.22
C THR A 183 13.64 2.06 -29.01
N GLU A 184 12.99 2.15 -27.85
CA GLU A 184 12.09 3.22 -27.44
C GLU A 184 12.43 3.69 -26.03
N ASP A 185 12.05 4.92 -25.71
CA ASP A 185 12.19 5.48 -24.35
C ASP A 185 11.41 4.63 -23.32
N PRO A 186 12.08 4.04 -22.32
CA PRO A 186 11.43 3.19 -21.33
C PRO A 186 10.31 3.89 -20.54
N LEU A 187 10.50 5.15 -20.15
CA LEU A 187 9.49 5.88 -19.38
C LEU A 187 8.26 6.18 -20.25
N LYS A 188 8.48 6.54 -21.52
CA LYS A 188 7.38 6.76 -22.47
C LYS A 188 6.55 5.50 -22.69
N ILE A 189 7.20 4.34 -22.86
CA ILE A 189 6.51 3.05 -22.94
C ILE A 189 5.62 2.82 -21.72
N ILE A 190 6.18 3.00 -20.50
CA ILE A 190 5.44 2.77 -19.25
C ILE A 190 4.20 3.66 -19.18
N ILE A 191 4.32 4.94 -19.52
CA ILE A 191 3.20 5.90 -19.53
C ILE A 191 2.13 5.47 -20.52
N GLU A 192 2.50 5.13 -21.75
CA GLU A 192 1.55 4.75 -22.79
C GLU A 192 0.84 3.44 -22.46
N GLU A 193 1.55 2.44 -21.93
CA GLU A 193 0.96 1.16 -21.55
C GLU A 193 0.10 1.26 -20.27
N ALA A 194 0.50 2.07 -19.29
CA ALA A 194 -0.29 2.34 -18.09
C ALA A 194 -1.61 3.05 -18.44
N LYS A 195 -1.56 4.02 -19.36
CA LYS A 195 -2.74 4.76 -19.82
C LYS A 195 -3.81 3.86 -20.45
N LYS A 196 -3.41 2.82 -21.19
CA LYS A 196 -4.36 1.82 -21.76
C LYS A 196 -5.16 1.08 -20.70
N ARG A 197 -4.64 1.02 -19.47
CA ARG A 197 -5.19 0.27 -18.34
C ARG A 197 -5.73 1.20 -17.24
N ASN A 198 -5.84 2.50 -17.52
CA ASN A 198 -6.24 3.55 -16.57
C ASN A 198 -5.39 3.58 -15.29
N MET A 199 -4.08 3.32 -15.43
CA MET A 199 -3.13 3.44 -14.32
C MET A 199 -2.38 4.77 -14.43
N GLU A 200 -2.25 5.45 -13.29
CA GLU A 200 -1.39 6.62 -13.17
C GLU A 200 0.08 6.23 -13.11
N VAL A 201 0.93 7.05 -13.70
CA VAL A 201 2.39 6.92 -13.59
C VAL A 201 2.94 8.06 -12.75
N HIS A 202 3.59 7.68 -11.64
CA HIS A 202 4.23 8.59 -10.70
C HIS A 202 5.74 8.35 -10.73
N ALA A 203 6.52 9.24 -11.34
CA ALA A 203 7.94 9.01 -11.52
C ALA A 203 8.67 8.98 -10.17
N TRP A 204 9.19 7.82 -9.76
CA TRP A 204 9.96 7.66 -8.54
C TRP A 204 11.41 8.12 -8.77
N VAL A 205 11.86 9.09 -7.99
CA VAL A 205 13.16 9.74 -8.13
C VAL A 205 13.92 9.83 -6.82
N TRP A 206 15.21 9.50 -6.86
CA TRP A 206 16.11 9.67 -5.72
C TRP A 206 16.48 11.14 -5.55
N VAL A 207 16.46 11.65 -4.31
CA VAL A 207 16.83 13.03 -4.01
C VAL A 207 18.28 13.16 -3.53
N PHE A 208 18.56 12.81 -2.27
CA PHE A 208 19.90 13.04 -1.72
C PHE A 208 20.76 11.79 -1.65
N ASN A 209 20.18 10.59 -1.64
CA ASN A 209 20.97 9.37 -1.78
C ASN A 209 21.53 9.29 -3.20
N GLU A 210 22.83 9.04 -3.31
CA GLU A 210 23.54 9.09 -4.57
C GLU A 210 24.09 7.72 -4.98
N ASN A 211 24.38 6.84 -4.03
CA ASN A 211 24.80 5.47 -4.31
C ASN A 211 24.65 4.58 -3.08
N THR A 212 24.62 3.26 -3.28
CA THR A 212 24.49 2.25 -2.20
C THR A 212 25.54 1.13 -2.27
N HIS A 213 26.72 1.41 -2.85
CA HIS A 213 27.79 0.43 -3.08
C HIS A 213 29.13 0.71 -2.35
N GLY A 214 29.07 1.43 -1.24
CA GLY A 214 30.20 1.67 -0.32
C GLY A 214 31.21 2.69 -0.84
N LYS A 215 30.88 3.42 -1.91
CA LYS A 215 31.73 4.43 -2.53
C LYS A 215 30.89 5.49 -3.26
N PRO A 216 31.43 6.70 -3.47
CA PRO A 216 30.83 7.71 -4.34
C PRO A 216 30.42 7.14 -5.71
N GLY A 217 29.18 7.41 -6.11
CA GLY A 217 28.70 7.20 -7.47
C GLY A 217 29.20 8.30 -8.42
N ILE A 218 28.55 8.40 -9.58
CA ILE A 218 29.03 9.26 -10.67
C ILE A 218 28.93 10.75 -10.34
N ILE A 219 27.90 11.17 -9.60
CA ILE A 219 27.69 12.60 -9.29
C ILE A 219 28.78 13.07 -8.33
N LEU A 220 29.08 12.26 -7.31
CA LEU A 220 30.11 12.62 -6.32
C LEU A 220 31.54 12.38 -6.82
N GLN A 221 31.74 11.57 -7.87
CA GLN A 221 33.02 11.50 -8.56
C GLN A 221 33.30 12.78 -9.36
N GLU A 222 32.29 13.34 -10.01
CA GLU A 222 32.41 14.60 -10.77
C GLU A 222 32.42 15.84 -9.85
N HIS A 223 31.64 15.79 -8.77
CA HIS A 223 31.51 16.88 -7.80
C HIS A 223 31.78 16.42 -6.36
N PRO A 224 33.04 16.12 -5.97
CA PRO A 224 33.34 15.61 -4.63
C PRO A 224 32.96 16.54 -3.47
N SER A 225 32.92 17.86 -3.73
CA SER A 225 32.49 18.87 -2.74
C SER A 225 30.99 18.87 -2.47
N TRP A 226 30.20 18.11 -3.24
CA TRP A 226 28.76 17.97 -3.03
C TRP A 226 28.40 16.93 -1.98
N ALA A 227 29.35 16.12 -1.50
CA ALA A 227 29.07 15.10 -0.50
C ALA A 227 28.70 15.70 0.85
N THR A 228 27.67 15.15 1.50
CA THR A 228 27.49 15.33 2.94
C THR A 228 28.52 14.49 3.70
N ARG A 229 28.89 14.94 4.91
CA ARG A 229 29.93 14.31 5.72
C ARG A 229 29.47 14.12 7.16
N ASP A 230 30.01 13.10 7.82
CA ASP A 230 29.95 12.99 9.28
C ASP A 230 30.99 13.91 9.95
N LYS A 231 30.98 13.97 11.29
CA LYS A 231 31.94 14.78 12.08
C LYS A 231 33.41 14.42 11.82
N SER A 232 33.69 13.20 11.36
CA SER A 232 35.05 12.71 11.06
C SER A 232 35.44 12.97 9.61
N GLY A 233 34.55 13.56 8.80
CA GLY A 233 34.77 13.85 7.38
C GLY A 233 34.44 12.69 6.43
N ASN A 234 33.88 11.58 6.93
CA ASN A 234 33.53 10.43 6.10
C ASN A 234 32.28 10.71 5.25
N ILE A 235 32.27 10.15 4.04
CA ILE A 235 31.17 10.30 3.06
C ILE A 235 30.31 9.02 2.93
N VAL A 236 30.80 7.89 3.43
CA VAL A 236 30.12 6.59 3.31
C VAL A 236 29.39 6.29 4.62
N THR A 237 28.08 6.06 4.52
CA THR A 237 27.18 5.89 5.65
C THR A 237 26.89 4.42 5.98
N TYR A 238 26.13 4.18 7.05
CA TYR A 238 25.89 2.86 7.66
C TYR A 238 25.26 1.79 6.74
N HIS A 239 24.77 2.14 5.55
CA HIS A 239 24.27 1.18 4.55
C HIS A 239 25.12 1.15 3.28
N ASN A 240 26.44 1.38 3.41
CA ASN A 240 27.35 1.49 2.27
C ASN A 240 26.84 2.53 1.27
N SER A 241 26.32 3.66 1.74
CA SER A 241 25.71 4.67 0.87
C SER A 241 26.43 6.01 0.91
N SER A 242 26.38 6.75 -0.19
CA SER A 242 26.89 8.12 -0.31
C SER A 242 25.76 9.07 -0.65
N TRP A 243 25.85 10.30 -0.16
CA TRP A 243 24.73 11.25 -0.20
C TRP A 243 25.20 12.65 -0.58
N LEU A 244 24.35 13.38 -1.29
CA LEU A 244 24.54 14.78 -1.63
C LEU A 244 24.15 15.68 -0.44
N SER A 245 24.84 16.80 -0.29
CA SER A 245 24.60 17.78 0.78
C SER A 245 23.36 18.64 0.49
N PRO A 246 22.32 18.60 1.35
CA PRO A 246 21.11 19.38 1.16
C PRO A 246 21.31 20.89 1.28
N SER A 247 22.37 21.34 1.96
CA SER A 247 22.65 22.77 2.17
C SER A 247 23.12 23.48 0.90
N ARG A 248 23.62 22.72 -0.08
CA ARG A 248 24.21 23.27 -1.30
C ARG A 248 23.17 23.67 -2.35
N LYS A 249 23.27 24.91 -2.83
CA LYS A 249 22.35 25.47 -3.84
C LYS A 249 22.50 24.79 -5.21
N ASP A 250 23.72 24.42 -5.58
CA ASP A 250 24.01 23.75 -6.85
C ASP A 250 23.41 22.33 -6.87
N VAL A 251 23.55 21.55 -5.79
CA VAL A 251 22.87 20.25 -5.60
C VAL A 251 21.36 20.39 -5.76
N ARG A 252 20.72 21.31 -5.02
CA ARG A 252 19.26 21.51 -5.12
C ARG A 252 18.83 21.90 -6.53
N THR A 253 19.60 22.76 -7.20
CA THR A 253 19.31 23.19 -8.57
C THR A 253 19.47 22.04 -9.57
N PHE A 254 20.52 21.23 -9.41
CA PHE A 254 20.81 20.06 -10.24
C PHE A 254 19.67 19.03 -10.19
N LEU A 255 19.15 18.74 -8.99
CA LEU A 255 18.05 17.79 -8.81
C LEU A 255 16.72 18.35 -9.33
N ILE A 256 16.36 19.58 -8.95
CA ILE A 256 15.08 20.19 -9.36
C ILE A 256 14.99 20.34 -10.88
N LYS A 257 16.09 20.67 -11.58
CA LYS A 257 16.09 20.75 -13.06
C LYS A 257 15.71 19.42 -13.71
N ARG A 258 16.15 18.29 -13.14
CA ARG A 258 15.79 16.96 -13.64
C ARG A 258 14.32 16.66 -13.42
N TYR A 259 13.78 16.98 -12.25
CA TYR A 259 12.36 16.77 -11.97
C TYR A 259 11.47 17.68 -12.82
N ALA A 260 11.89 18.93 -13.05
CA ALA A 260 11.24 19.85 -13.97
C ALA A 260 11.21 19.28 -15.40
N TYR A 261 12.33 18.75 -15.89
CA TYR A 261 12.38 18.07 -17.19
C TYR A 261 11.37 16.93 -17.29
N LEU A 262 11.23 16.11 -16.23
CA LEU A 262 10.21 15.04 -16.22
C LEU A 262 8.80 15.61 -16.37
N ALA A 263 8.46 16.64 -15.60
CA ALA A 263 7.14 17.28 -15.62
C ALA A 263 6.83 17.99 -16.96
N GLU A 264 7.83 18.52 -17.64
CA GLU A 264 7.70 19.22 -18.93
C GLU A 264 7.57 18.26 -20.11
N ASN A 265 8.27 17.12 -20.08
CA ASN A 265 8.47 16.27 -21.26
C ASN A 265 7.67 14.96 -21.23
N TYR A 266 7.10 14.57 -20.08
CA TYR A 266 6.34 13.34 -19.94
C TYR A 266 4.93 13.60 -19.38
N ASP A 267 3.94 12.86 -19.87
CA ASP A 267 2.56 12.90 -19.37
C ASP A 267 2.43 12.11 -18.05
N LEU A 268 3.15 12.57 -17.03
CA LEU A 268 3.15 11.99 -15.69
C LEU A 268 1.95 12.49 -14.89
N ALA A 269 1.38 11.59 -14.11
CA ALA A 269 0.35 11.92 -13.13
C ALA A 269 0.96 12.53 -11.85
N GLY A 270 2.18 12.12 -11.52
CA GLY A 270 2.93 12.67 -10.39
C GLY A 270 4.43 12.40 -10.41
N ILE A 271 5.12 12.93 -9.40
CA ILE A 271 6.53 12.68 -9.07
C ILE A 271 6.60 12.23 -7.61
N ASN A 272 7.25 11.10 -7.36
CA ASN A 272 7.44 10.53 -6.04
C ASN A 272 8.89 10.69 -5.58
N LEU A 273 9.10 11.43 -4.48
CA LEU A 273 10.41 11.77 -3.94
C LEU A 273 10.88 10.72 -2.93
N ASP A 274 11.96 10.01 -3.25
CA ASP A 274 12.62 9.07 -2.35
C ASP A 274 13.96 9.60 -1.87
N TYR A 275 14.42 9.13 -0.72
CA TYR A 275 15.63 9.58 -0.07
C TYR A 275 15.67 11.11 0.14
N ILE A 276 14.51 11.73 0.33
CA ILE A 276 14.34 13.15 0.70
C ILE A 276 14.55 13.32 2.21
N ARG A 277 15.78 13.06 2.66
CA ARG A 277 16.16 13.02 4.07
C ARG A 277 17.67 13.07 4.26
N PHE A 278 18.14 13.18 5.50
CA PHE A 278 19.53 12.87 5.83
C PHE A 278 19.73 11.34 6.00
N PRO A 279 20.98 10.85 5.89
CA PRO A 279 21.31 9.49 6.30
C PRO A 279 20.95 9.27 7.77
N GLU A 280 20.62 8.03 8.12
CA GLU A 280 20.10 7.62 9.43
C GLU A 280 20.85 8.21 10.65
N GLU A 281 20.26 9.24 11.26
CA GLU A 281 20.88 10.10 12.29
C GLU A 281 21.15 9.39 13.60
N TYR A 282 20.31 8.40 13.95
CA TYR A 282 20.52 7.54 15.12
C TYR A 282 21.77 6.66 14.99
N ARG A 283 22.26 6.49 13.75
CA ARG A 283 23.50 5.87 13.28
C ARG A 283 24.76 6.67 13.59
N ALA A 284 24.87 7.71 12.78
CA ALA A 284 25.94 8.67 12.76
C ALA A 284 25.32 9.96 12.20
N SER A 285 25.70 11.10 12.77
CA SER A 285 25.14 12.38 12.37
C SER A 285 25.87 12.94 11.16
N TYR A 286 25.13 13.26 10.10
CA TYR A 286 25.65 13.80 8.85
C TYR A 286 25.36 15.29 8.68
N GLY A 287 25.89 15.93 7.63
CA GLY A 287 25.74 17.38 7.42
C GLY A 287 26.84 18.20 8.08
N PHE A 288 27.99 17.60 8.37
CA PHE A 288 29.21 18.29 8.80
C PHE A 288 30.13 18.65 7.62
N ASP A 289 29.59 18.68 6.39
CA ASP A 289 30.30 19.25 5.26
C ASP A 289 30.47 20.77 5.44
N GLU A 290 31.54 21.31 4.87
CA GLU A 290 31.95 22.72 5.02
C GLU A 290 30.81 23.71 4.77
N ASN A 291 30.00 23.48 3.72
CA ASN A 291 28.91 24.38 3.36
C ASN A 291 27.78 24.35 4.40
N THR A 292 27.38 23.17 4.88
CA THR A 292 26.34 23.04 5.92
C THR A 292 26.80 23.65 7.23
N ALA A 293 28.05 23.38 7.63
CA ALA A 293 28.62 23.89 8.87
C ALA A 293 28.74 25.42 8.86
N ALA A 294 29.29 25.98 7.77
CA ALA A 294 29.43 27.43 7.62
C ALA A 294 28.07 28.15 7.63
N LEU A 295 27.06 27.62 6.94
CA LEU A 295 25.73 28.24 6.92
C LEU A 295 25.06 28.26 8.31
N PHE A 296 25.26 27.22 9.10
CA PHE A 296 24.74 27.16 10.46
C PHE A 296 25.47 28.12 11.40
N GLU A 297 26.80 28.15 11.33
CA GLU A 297 27.61 29.07 12.13
C GLU A 297 27.30 30.54 11.77
N GLU A 298 27.11 30.85 10.49
CA GLU A 298 26.68 32.18 10.03
C GLU A 298 25.30 32.57 10.59
N THR A 299 24.36 31.61 10.63
CA THR A 299 22.97 31.87 11.06
C THR A 299 22.83 31.97 12.58
N THR A 300 23.66 31.24 13.34
CA THR A 300 23.45 31.03 14.79
C THR A 300 24.62 31.49 15.66
N GLY A 301 25.83 31.66 15.08
CA GLY A 301 27.07 31.88 15.81
C GLY A 301 27.62 30.64 16.53
N ILE A 302 27.07 29.45 16.26
CA ILE A 302 27.44 28.19 16.93
C ILE A 302 28.27 27.33 15.98
N ASN A 303 29.47 26.92 16.40
CA ASN A 303 30.27 25.92 15.69
C ASN A 303 29.64 24.51 15.87
N PRO A 304 29.13 23.86 14.81
CA PRO A 304 28.43 22.58 14.94
C PRO A 304 29.35 21.44 15.40
N PHE A 305 30.66 21.53 15.16
CA PHE A 305 31.62 20.52 15.60
C PHE A 305 31.78 20.49 17.14
N GLU A 306 31.50 21.60 17.82
CA GLU A 306 31.63 21.74 19.27
C GLU A 306 30.33 21.38 20.02
N ILE A 307 29.23 21.16 19.31
CA ILE A 307 27.93 20.81 19.91
C ILE A 307 28.01 19.46 20.59
N LYS A 308 27.68 19.46 21.89
CA LYS A 308 27.54 18.25 22.72
C LYS A 308 26.21 17.56 22.44
N SER A 309 26.26 16.23 22.30
CA SER A 309 25.05 15.41 22.14
C SER A 309 24.05 15.62 23.29
N GLY A 310 22.76 15.70 22.98
CA GLY A 310 21.68 15.92 23.96
C GLY A 310 21.55 17.35 24.51
N SER A 311 22.39 18.28 24.06
CA SER A 311 22.27 19.71 24.44
C SER A 311 21.14 20.42 23.68
N SER A 312 20.72 21.60 24.17
CA SER A 312 19.79 22.47 23.44
C SER A 312 20.33 22.87 22.06
N GLN A 313 21.63 23.09 21.93
CA GLN A 313 22.31 23.38 20.66
C GLN A 313 22.21 22.18 19.70
N SER A 314 22.18 20.94 20.21
CA SER A 314 21.94 19.76 19.37
C SER A 314 20.54 19.75 18.76
N ALA A 315 19.54 20.22 19.48
CA ALA A 315 18.19 20.37 18.94
C ALA A 315 18.13 21.49 17.87
N GLU A 316 18.83 22.60 18.10
CA GLU A 316 18.95 23.70 17.13
C GLU A 316 19.65 23.26 15.83
N TRP A 317 20.72 22.47 15.95
CA TRP A 317 21.41 21.88 14.82
C TRP A 317 20.52 20.92 14.01
N ASN A 318 19.78 20.05 14.69
CA ASN A 318 18.84 19.13 14.03
C ASN A 318 17.72 19.90 13.32
N LYS A 319 17.15 20.91 13.98
CA LYS A 319 16.11 21.77 13.40
C LYS A 319 16.61 22.52 12.17
N PHE A 320 17.84 23.05 12.22
CA PHE A 320 18.46 23.67 11.06
C PHE A 320 18.59 22.69 9.88
N ARG A 321 19.12 21.49 10.11
CA ARG A 321 19.27 20.47 9.06
C ARG A 321 17.94 19.96 8.52
N GLU A 322 16.95 19.72 9.38
CA GLU A 322 15.56 19.41 9.01
C GLU A 322 14.96 20.50 8.10
N SER A 323 15.27 21.78 8.39
CA SER A 323 14.82 22.90 7.56
C SER A 323 15.41 22.88 6.15
N LEU A 324 16.61 22.32 5.95
CA LEU A 324 17.22 22.20 4.61
C LEU A 324 16.45 21.20 3.74
N ILE A 325 16.01 20.09 4.32
CA ILE A 325 15.17 19.10 3.64
C ILE A 325 13.81 19.73 3.31
N THR A 326 13.18 20.41 4.28
CA THR A 326 11.91 21.12 4.06
C THR A 326 12.01 22.18 2.96
N GLN A 327 13.11 22.93 2.90
CA GLN A 327 13.36 23.90 1.82
C GLN A 327 13.49 23.22 0.45
N MET A 328 14.10 22.03 0.38
CA MET A 328 14.16 21.25 -0.86
C MET A 328 12.76 20.81 -1.31
N VAL A 329 11.94 20.28 -0.40
CA VAL A 329 10.55 19.86 -0.70
C VAL A 329 9.72 21.05 -1.17
N LYS A 330 9.71 22.15 -0.41
CA LYS A 330 9.00 23.38 -0.75
C LYS A 330 9.37 23.91 -2.14
N LYS A 331 10.67 24.00 -2.43
CA LYS A 331 11.15 24.53 -3.71
C LYS A 331 10.83 23.60 -4.88
N THR A 332 10.95 22.29 -4.67
CA THR A 332 10.57 21.28 -5.66
C THR A 332 9.09 21.40 -5.98
N SER A 333 8.24 21.45 -4.95
CA SER A 333 6.80 21.62 -5.08
C SER A 333 6.43 22.87 -5.87
N ALA A 334 6.96 24.03 -5.47
CA ALA A 334 6.69 25.29 -6.14
C ALA A 334 7.08 25.28 -7.63
N VAL A 335 8.24 24.71 -7.98
CA VAL A 335 8.68 24.62 -9.38
C VAL A 335 7.78 23.68 -10.18
N LEU A 336 7.51 22.48 -9.65
CA LEU A 336 6.74 21.47 -10.35
C LEU A 336 5.28 21.88 -10.53
N LYS A 337 4.63 22.43 -9.50
CA LYS A 337 3.25 22.94 -9.59
C LYS A 337 3.15 24.17 -10.50
N ASN A 338 4.20 24.98 -10.62
CA ASN A 338 4.24 26.07 -11.61
C ASN A 338 4.28 25.54 -13.06
N ILE A 339 4.97 24.42 -13.30
CA ILE A 339 5.03 23.76 -14.61
C ILE A 339 3.70 23.07 -14.93
N LYS A 340 3.19 22.26 -13.99
CA LYS A 340 1.97 21.47 -14.14
C LYS A 340 1.18 21.52 -12.83
N PRO A 341 0.20 22.45 -12.68
CA PRO A 341 -0.55 22.62 -11.43
C PRO A 341 -1.25 21.36 -10.91
N GLY A 342 -1.72 20.49 -11.81
CA GLY A 342 -2.36 19.22 -11.47
C GLY A 342 -1.41 18.03 -11.28
N LEU A 343 -0.08 18.25 -11.31
CA LEU A 343 0.91 17.21 -11.06
C LEU A 343 0.91 16.86 -9.57
N ILE A 344 0.76 15.58 -9.26
CA ILE A 344 0.83 15.08 -7.89
C ILE A 344 2.29 14.99 -7.44
N ILE A 345 2.56 15.34 -6.20
CA ILE A 345 3.89 15.29 -5.59
C ILE A 345 3.77 14.51 -4.30
N SER A 346 4.43 13.36 -4.25
CA SER A 346 4.44 12.48 -3.09
C SER A 346 5.86 12.22 -2.60
N ALA A 347 6.01 11.61 -1.43
CA ALA A 347 7.31 11.20 -0.93
C ALA A 347 7.26 9.85 -0.20
N ASP A 348 8.33 9.08 -0.36
CA ASP A 348 8.61 7.88 0.42
C ASP A 348 9.21 8.31 1.78
N VAL A 349 8.52 7.96 2.86
CA VAL A 349 8.85 8.46 4.20
C VAL A 349 9.09 7.34 5.21
N ILE A 350 9.89 7.65 6.23
CA ILE A 350 9.97 6.79 7.43
C ILE A 350 8.61 6.85 8.14
N PRO A 351 8.03 5.72 8.54
CA PRO A 351 6.74 5.71 9.23
C PRO A 351 6.85 6.30 10.64
N GLY A 352 5.77 6.93 11.10
CA GLY A 352 5.71 7.67 12.36
C GLY A 352 6.29 9.08 12.22
N ARG A 353 5.46 10.11 12.43
CA ARG A 353 5.86 11.52 12.20
C ARG A 353 7.05 11.97 13.05
N GLU A 354 7.08 11.61 14.33
CA GLU A 354 8.20 11.97 15.22
C GLU A 354 9.42 11.07 14.99
N GLU A 355 9.19 9.80 14.66
CA GLU A 355 10.27 8.85 14.34
C GLU A 355 11.01 9.25 13.07
N ALA A 356 10.31 9.71 12.05
CA ALA A 356 10.91 10.19 10.81
C ALA A 356 11.82 11.40 11.02
N ARG A 357 11.40 12.33 11.89
CA ARG A 357 12.19 13.50 12.29
C ARG A 357 13.40 13.08 13.10
N TYR A 358 13.23 12.21 14.09
CA TYR A 358 14.32 11.71 14.93
C TYR A 358 15.36 10.91 14.14
N ARG A 359 14.91 10.00 13.27
CA ARG A 359 15.79 9.05 12.57
C ARG A 359 16.42 9.62 11.31
N ALA A 360 15.80 10.60 10.65
CA ALA A 360 16.29 11.08 9.35
C ALA A 360 16.00 12.55 9.03
N LEU A 361 15.54 13.35 10.01
CA LEU A 361 15.24 14.78 9.82
C LEU A 361 14.18 15.02 8.73
N GLN A 362 13.17 14.14 8.70
CA GLN A 362 12.10 14.13 7.72
C GLN A 362 10.78 14.59 8.36
N ASP A 363 10.50 15.90 8.34
CA ASP A 363 9.24 16.47 8.86
C ASP A 363 8.13 16.43 7.81
N TRP A 364 7.71 15.22 7.44
CA TRP A 364 6.70 15.02 6.40
C TRP A 364 5.31 15.51 6.82
N SER A 365 5.04 15.59 8.13
CA SER A 365 3.77 16.12 8.65
C SER A 365 3.61 17.62 8.34
N LEU A 366 4.70 18.39 8.44
CA LEU A 366 4.74 19.78 8.01
C LEU A 366 4.54 19.90 6.49
N TRP A 367 5.14 19.01 5.70
CA TRP A 367 5.06 19.09 4.24
C TRP A 367 3.64 18.88 3.71
N LEU A 368 2.86 18.00 4.34
CA LEU A 368 1.43 17.83 4.06
C LEU A 368 0.63 19.08 4.48
N LYS A 369 0.81 19.55 5.72
CA LYS A 369 0.10 20.73 6.26
C LYS A 369 0.32 22.01 5.45
N GLU A 370 1.51 22.17 4.89
CA GLU A 370 1.87 23.32 4.06
C GLU A 370 1.50 23.15 2.58
N GLY A 371 0.92 22.01 2.20
CA GLY A 371 0.55 21.69 0.82
C GLY A 371 1.76 21.53 -0.12
N TYR A 372 2.93 21.20 0.42
CA TYR A 372 4.11 20.93 -0.42
C TYR A 372 4.05 19.55 -1.07
N LEU A 373 3.42 18.58 -0.39
CA LEU A 373 3.12 17.26 -0.90
C LEU A 373 1.61 17.03 -0.90
N ASP A 374 1.11 16.30 -1.89
CA ASP A 374 -0.29 15.88 -1.97
C ASP A 374 -0.54 14.63 -1.09
N PHE A 375 0.44 13.74 -0.96
CA PHE A 375 0.39 12.60 -0.04
C PHE A 375 1.78 12.04 0.29
N VAL A 376 1.85 11.12 1.26
CA VAL A 376 3.08 10.39 1.62
C VAL A 376 2.88 8.87 1.58
N LEU A 377 3.97 8.14 1.35
CA LEU A 377 4.01 6.68 1.40
C LEU A 377 4.96 6.21 2.51
N PRO A 378 4.47 6.00 3.75
CA PRO A 378 5.29 5.47 4.83
C PRO A 378 5.76 4.03 4.56
N MET A 379 7.07 3.80 4.58
CA MET A 379 7.66 2.49 4.27
C MET A 379 7.60 1.55 5.49
N THR A 380 6.51 0.82 5.66
CA THR A 380 6.26 -0.07 6.81
C THR A 380 6.90 -1.46 6.68
N TYR A 381 8.15 -1.53 6.23
CA TYR A 381 8.81 -2.76 5.77
C TYR A 381 9.30 -3.68 6.91
N THR A 382 8.40 -4.46 7.50
CA THR A 382 8.70 -5.44 8.59
C THR A 382 8.40 -6.90 8.19
N GLU A 383 9.08 -7.84 8.86
CA GLU A 383 8.77 -9.30 8.82
C GLU A 383 7.77 -9.70 9.93
N ASN A 384 7.76 -8.97 11.05
CA ASN A 384 6.85 -9.24 12.16
C ASN A 384 5.48 -8.61 11.90
N LEU A 385 4.43 -9.33 12.26
CA LEU A 385 3.04 -8.84 12.32
C LEU A 385 2.92 -7.72 13.39
N PHE A 386 3.32 -6.50 12.99
CA PHE A 386 2.64 -5.21 13.17
C PHE A 386 2.07 -4.80 14.55
N SER A 387 2.88 -4.76 15.63
CA SER A 387 2.48 -3.96 16.81
C SER A 387 2.85 -2.47 16.70
N GLU A 388 4.08 -2.15 16.27
CA GLU A 388 4.57 -0.74 16.29
C GLU A 388 4.14 0.06 15.06
N LEU A 389 4.10 -0.57 13.88
CA LEU A 389 3.80 0.13 12.62
C LEU A 389 2.32 0.42 12.43
N SER A 390 1.44 -0.51 12.83
CA SER A 390 0.00 -0.28 12.88
C SER A 390 -0.36 0.82 13.86
N GLN A 391 0.39 0.94 14.97
CA GLN A 391 0.26 2.04 15.90
C GLN A 391 0.64 3.38 15.24
N TRP A 392 1.77 3.48 14.53
CA TRP A 392 2.13 4.72 13.85
C TRP A 392 1.13 5.11 12.76
N ILE A 393 0.68 4.16 11.93
CA ILE A 393 -0.37 4.45 10.94
C ILE A 393 -1.62 4.96 11.65
N GLN A 394 -2.06 4.29 12.72
CA GLN A 394 -3.26 4.66 13.46
C GLN A 394 -3.14 6.02 14.16
N GLU A 395 -1.97 6.35 14.70
CA GLU A 395 -1.71 7.65 15.33
C GLU A 395 -1.66 8.75 14.28
N ASP A 396 -0.94 8.53 13.19
CA ASP A 396 -0.79 9.52 12.12
C ASP A 396 -2.14 9.80 11.43
N THR A 397 -2.97 8.78 11.15
CA THR A 397 -4.31 8.96 10.54
C THR A 397 -5.37 9.50 11.51
N LYS A 398 -5.10 9.54 12.81
CA LYS A 398 -5.95 10.25 13.79
C LYS A 398 -5.60 11.73 13.91
N GLU A 399 -4.32 12.06 13.73
CA GLU A 399 -3.79 13.42 13.93
C GLU A 399 -3.76 14.24 12.63
N LEU A 400 -3.83 13.58 11.47
CA LEU A 400 -3.71 14.19 10.16
C LEU A 400 -4.88 13.79 9.26
N ASP A 401 -5.58 14.80 8.75
CA ASP A 401 -6.66 14.64 7.74
C ASP A 401 -6.09 14.65 6.31
N TYR A 402 -4.89 14.09 6.10
CA TYR A 402 -4.19 14.09 4.82
C TYR A 402 -3.99 12.67 4.30
N PRO A 403 -3.93 12.45 2.98
CA PRO A 403 -3.75 11.10 2.45
C PRO A 403 -2.38 10.51 2.80
N ILE A 404 -2.42 9.33 3.41
CA ILE A 404 -1.26 8.54 3.79
C ILE A 404 -1.45 7.16 3.16
N TYR A 405 -0.51 6.66 2.38
CA TYR A 405 -0.62 5.37 1.70
C TYR A 405 0.51 4.42 2.11
N PRO A 406 0.34 3.62 3.18
CA PRO A 406 1.41 2.77 3.69
C PRO A 406 1.97 1.79 2.66
N GLY A 407 3.29 1.60 2.69
CA GLY A 407 4.03 0.69 1.81
C GLY A 407 4.29 -0.67 2.46
N ILE A 408 3.82 -1.76 1.84
CA ILE A 408 4.05 -3.14 2.27
C ILE A 408 5.27 -3.74 1.56
N SER A 409 6.15 -4.41 2.32
CA SER A 409 7.36 -5.05 1.79
C SER A 409 7.11 -6.48 1.31
N VAL A 410 6.75 -6.66 0.04
CA VAL A 410 6.47 -7.96 -0.59
C VAL A 410 7.65 -8.94 -0.46
N PHE A 411 8.90 -8.48 -0.57
CA PHE A 411 10.08 -9.37 -0.56
C PHE A 411 10.32 -10.13 0.77
N LYS A 412 9.62 -9.73 1.82
CA LYS A 412 9.71 -10.31 3.17
C LYS A 412 8.57 -11.28 3.48
N LEU A 413 7.60 -11.40 2.58
CA LEU A 413 6.28 -11.95 2.88
C LEU A 413 5.90 -13.01 1.85
N SER A 414 5.16 -14.02 2.31
CA SER A 414 4.41 -14.90 1.41
C SER A 414 3.18 -14.16 0.84
N PRO A 415 2.60 -14.65 -0.29
CA PRO A 415 1.36 -14.09 -0.82
C PRO A 415 0.24 -13.96 0.22
N TYR A 416 0.07 -14.96 1.09
CA TYR A 416 -0.92 -14.93 2.17
C TYR A 416 -0.65 -13.82 3.19
N GLN A 417 0.61 -13.64 3.61
CA GLN A 417 0.99 -12.57 4.53
C GLN A 417 0.83 -11.18 3.91
N VAL A 418 1.02 -11.03 2.59
CA VAL A 418 0.71 -9.78 1.89
C VAL A 418 -0.79 -9.49 1.97
N ILE A 419 -1.65 -10.49 1.75
CA ILE A 419 -3.10 -10.31 1.86
C ILE A 419 -3.54 -9.98 3.29
N GLU A 420 -2.96 -10.63 4.30
CA GLU A 420 -3.22 -10.32 5.72
C GLU A 420 -2.87 -8.86 6.04
N GLN A 421 -1.70 -8.38 5.60
CA GLN A 421 -1.31 -6.98 5.81
C GLN A 421 -2.16 -5.98 5.03
N VAL A 422 -2.61 -6.34 3.82
CA VAL A 422 -3.56 -5.52 3.06
C VAL A 422 -4.89 -5.39 3.81
N ASP A 423 -5.45 -6.48 4.36
CA ASP A 423 -6.69 -6.40 5.16
C ASP A 423 -6.48 -5.57 6.44
N GLU A 424 -5.35 -5.73 7.13
CA GLU A 424 -5.03 -4.95 8.32
C GLU A 424 -4.91 -3.45 8.02
N ILE A 425 -4.14 -3.06 6.99
CA ILE A 425 -4.03 -1.65 6.58
C ILE A 425 -5.39 -1.12 6.16
N ASN A 426 -6.19 -1.88 5.41
CA ASN A 426 -7.54 -1.46 5.04
C ASN A 426 -8.45 -1.20 6.25
N ASN A 427 -8.27 -1.93 7.36
CA ASN A 427 -9.02 -1.70 8.60
C ASN A 427 -8.57 -0.41 9.31
N LEU A 428 -7.29 -0.04 9.21
CA LEU A 428 -6.72 1.16 9.85
C LEU A 428 -6.82 2.43 9.00
N ASN A 429 -6.66 2.28 7.68
CA ASN A 429 -6.54 3.33 6.69
C ASN A 429 -7.00 2.80 5.31
N ARG A 430 -8.29 2.96 5.03
CA ARG A 430 -8.93 2.43 3.81
C ARG A 430 -8.66 3.24 2.55
N THR A 431 -8.00 4.40 2.67
CA THR A 431 -7.80 5.36 1.56
C THR A 431 -6.84 4.83 0.49
N GLY A 432 -5.92 3.95 0.86
CA GLY A 432 -4.99 3.33 -0.08
C GLY A 432 -3.72 2.78 0.54
N LEU A 433 -2.97 2.08 -0.31
CA LEU A 433 -1.70 1.45 0.05
C LEU A 433 -0.83 1.25 -1.19
N SER A 434 0.41 0.84 -0.94
CA SER A 434 1.39 0.58 -1.97
C SER A 434 2.21 -0.68 -1.67
N LEU A 435 2.65 -1.40 -2.71
CA LEU A 435 3.43 -2.63 -2.58
C LEU A 435 4.87 -2.45 -3.10
N PHE A 436 5.85 -2.71 -2.22
CA PHE A 436 7.28 -2.65 -2.54
C PHE A 436 7.91 -4.05 -2.55
N ALA A 437 8.47 -4.55 -3.64
CA ALA A 437 8.55 -3.96 -4.98
C ALA A 437 8.11 -4.98 -6.04
N ALA A 438 7.89 -4.49 -7.26
CA ALA A 438 7.46 -5.29 -8.41
C ALA A 438 8.30 -6.57 -8.62
N ALA A 439 9.60 -6.52 -8.37
CA ALA A 439 10.51 -7.69 -8.46
C ALA A 439 10.05 -8.92 -7.66
N HIS A 440 9.20 -8.73 -6.64
CA HIS A 440 8.74 -9.79 -5.74
C HIS A 440 7.25 -10.13 -5.92
N LEU A 441 6.53 -9.39 -6.76
CA LEU A 441 5.14 -9.68 -7.09
C LEU A 441 5.07 -10.82 -8.11
N THR A 442 4.74 -12.01 -7.61
CA THR A 442 4.49 -13.19 -8.45
C THR A 442 3.06 -13.20 -9.02
N LYS A 443 2.80 -14.08 -9.98
CA LYS A 443 1.44 -14.32 -10.52
C LYS A 443 0.41 -14.64 -9.42
N GLU A 444 0.83 -15.37 -8.39
CA GLU A 444 -0.02 -15.71 -7.25
C GLU A 444 -0.43 -14.47 -6.45
N HIS A 445 0.50 -13.52 -6.24
CA HIS A 445 0.16 -12.24 -5.58
C HIS A 445 -0.91 -11.48 -6.38
N TYR A 446 -0.71 -11.29 -7.69
CA TYR A 446 -1.68 -10.60 -8.54
C TYR A 446 -3.05 -11.28 -8.53
N TYR A 447 -3.08 -12.62 -8.58
CA TYR A 447 -4.31 -13.39 -8.49
C TYR A 447 -5.01 -13.22 -7.15
N MET A 448 -4.30 -13.37 -6.02
CA MET A 448 -4.91 -13.25 -4.69
C MET A 448 -5.42 -11.84 -4.42
N LEU A 449 -4.69 -10.81 -4.85
CA LEU A 449 -5.14 -9.42 -4.78
C LEU A 449 -6.42 -9.22 -5.61
N GLY A 450 -6.41 -9.69 -6.87
CA GLY A 450 -7.53 -9.55 -7.81
C GLY A 450 -8.76 -10.38 -7.47
N GLU A 451 -8.63 -11.48 -6.74
CA GLU A 451 -9.79 -12.26 -6.24
C GLU A 451 -10.27 -11.75 -4.88
N GLY A 452 -9.36 -11.20 -4.07
CA GLY A 452 -9.62 -10.77 -2.70
C GLY A 452 -9.81 -9.26 -2.56
N PRO A 453 -8.89 -8.56 -1.86
CA PRO A 453 -9.10 -7.18 -1.43
C PRO A 453 -9.20 -6.19 -2.61
N PHE A 454 -8.65 -6.51 -3.78
CA PHE A 454 -8.72 -5.65 -4.96
C PHE A 454 -9.71 -6.15 -6.02
N ARG A 455 -10.65 -7.05 -5.70
CA ARG A 455 -11.55 -7.63 -6.72
C ARG A 455 -12.40 -6.64 -7.51
N LYS A 456 -12.74 -5.50 -6.92
CA LYS A 456 -13.46 -4.41 -7.60
C LYS A 456 -12.46 -3.36 -8.05
N LYS A 457 -12.63 -2.82 -9.27
CA LYS A 457 -11.91 -1.60 -9.69
C LYS A 457 -12.17 -0.48 -8.69
N ALA A 458 -11.12 0.28 -8.38
CA ALA A 458 -11.19 1.40 -7.46
C ALA A 458 -10.88 2.73 -8.15
N LEU A 459 -11.66 3.75 -7.81
CA LEU A 459 -11.39 5.14 -8.16
C LEU A 459 -10.22 5.67 -7.31
N LEU A 460 -9.38 6.50 -7.92
CA LEU A 460 -8.34 7.24 -7.19
C LEU A 460 -8.99 8.31 -6.30
N PRO A 461 -8.66 8.38 -4.99
CA PRO A 461 -9.33 9.29 -4.06
C PRO A 461 -9.31 10.77 -4.51
N TYR A 462 -8.20 11.23 -5.08
CA TYR A 462 -7.92 12.64 -5.38
C TYR A 462 -8.27 13.11 -6.81
N ARG A 463 -8.79 12.24 -7.70
CA ARG A 463 -9.05 12.64 -9.11
C ARG A 463 -10.49 13.01 -9.42
N ASN A 464 -11.45 12.46 -8.68
CA ASN A 464 -12.87 12.76 -8.88
C ASN A 464 -13.59 12.71 -7.53
N SER A 465 -13.36 13.73 -6.71
CA SER A 465 -13.84 13.81 -5.34
C SER A 465 -15.37 13.69 -5.25
N SER A 466 -16.13 14.24 -6.21
CA SER A 466 -17.59 14.12 -6.23
C SER A 466 -18.08 12.69 -6.49
N GLU A 467 -17.45 11.96 -7.42
CA GLU A 467 -17.80 10.56 -7.66
C GLU A 467 -17.31 9.66 -6.52
N ALA A 468 -16.11 9.93 -6.00
CA ALA A 468 -15.56 9.26 -4.83
C ALA A 468 -16.50 9.40 -3.62
N GLU A 469 -16.97 10.62 -3.34
CA GLU A 469 -17.94 10.90 -2.27
C GLU A 469 -19.21 10.06 -2.44
N LYS A 470 -19.81 10.05 -3.65
CA LYS A 470 -21.02 9.24 -3.92
C LYS A 470 -20.77 7.75 -3.69
N MET A 471 -19.62 7.24 -4.10
CA MET A 471 -19.26 5.83 -3.96
C MET A 471 -19.06 5.44 -2.49
N ILE A 472 -18.43 6.30 -1.68
CA ILE A 472 -18.30 6.09 -0.23
C ILE A 472 -19.63 6.26 0.50
N PHE A 473 -20.45 7.22 0.10
CA PHE A 473 -21.81 7.35 0.63
C PHE A 473 -22.65 6.09 0.36
N ALA A 474 -22.54 5.50 -0.83
CA ALA A 474 -23.18 4.22 -1.16
C ALA A 474 -22.67 3.07 -0.27
N VAL A 475 -21.37 3.01 0.02
CA VAL A 475 -20.78 2.04 0.97
C VAL A 475 -21.42 2.16 2.36
N ILE A 476 -21.53 3.38 2.89
CA ILE A 476 -22.18 3.65 4.18
C ILE A 476 -23.64 3.15 4.15
N LYS A 477 -24.41 3.50 3.11
CA LYS A 477 -25.81 3.08 2.96
C LYS A 477 -25.95 1.56 2.92
N GLU A 478 -25.10 0.86 2.18
CA GLU A 478 -25.12 -0.61 2.13
C GLU A 478 -24.74 -1.26 3.46
N ARG A 479 -23.76 -0.71 4.19
CA ARG A 479 -23.39 -1.25 5.50
C ARG A 479 -24.50 -1.06 6.54
N ILE A 480 -25.17 0.10 6.54
CA ILE A 480 -26.34 0.34 7.40
C ILE A 480 -27.44 -0.68 7.10
N LYS A 481 -27.75 -0.94 5.82
CA LYS A 481 -28.73 -1.97 5.43
C LYS A 481 -28.35 -3.35 5.97
N LEU A 482 -27.07 -3.72 5.90
CA LEU A 482 -26.57 -5.00 6.39
C LEU A 482 -26.79 -5.13 7.90
N ILE A 483 -26.48 -4.09 8.68
CA ILE A 483 -26.66 -4.07 10.14
C ILE A 483 -28.15 -4.13 10.54
N LEU A 484 -29.01 -3.41 9.81
CA LEU A 484 -30.46 -3.40 10.05
C LEU A 484 -31.12 -4.75 9.73
N LYS A 485 -30.70 -5.39 8.63
CA LYS A 485 -31.17 -6.71 8.22
C LYS A 485 -30.92 -7.75 9.33
N GLU A 486 -29.73 -7.73 9.92
CA GLU A 486 -29.36 -8.64 11.02
C GLU A 486 -30.12 -8.34 12.32
N SER A 487 -30.50 -7.08 12.53
CA SER A 487 -31.31 -6.66 13.69
C SER A 487 -32.80 -6.99 13.54
N GLY A 488 -33.24 -7.55 12.40
CA GLY A 488 -34.63 -7.89 12.13
C GLY A 488 -35.54 -6.70 11.80
N ALA A 489 -34.96 -5.55 11.43
CA ALA A 489 -35.72 -4.38 11.01
C ALA A 489 -36.23 -4.57 9.56
N GLU A 490 -37.48 -4.96 9.39
CA GLU A 490 -38.02 -5.40 8.08
C GLU A 490 -38.51 -4.28 7.13
N ASN A 491 -38.43 -2.98 7.45
CA ASN A 491 -39.03 -1.93 6.61
C ASN A 491 -38.35 -0.56 6.72
N GLU A 492 -37.24 -0.30 6.02
CA GLU A 492 -36.58 1.02 6.11
C GLU A 492 -35.95 1.53 4.78
N SER A 493 -36.58 1.29 3.62
CA SER A 493 -36.20 2.06 2.41
C SER A 493 -36.33 3.57 2.63
N ASP A 494 -37.39 3.96 3.34
CA ASP A 494 -37.78 5.36 3.51
C ASP A 494 -36.88 6.12 4.49
N LEU A 495 -36.15 5.42 5.37
CA LEU A 495 -35.23 6.04 6.34
C LEU A 495 -33.83 6.31 5.76
N LEU A 496 -33.41 5.53 4.76
CA LEU A 496 -32.12 5.71 4.07
C LEU A 496 -32.14 6.80 2.99
N ASP A 497 -33.32 7.31 2.62
CA ASP A 497 -33.45 8.39 1.66
C ASP A 497 -33.17 9.77 2.29
N ASN A 498 -33.21 9.86 3.62
CA ASN A 498 -32.85 11.06 4.40
C ASN A 498 -31.39 11.08 4.89
N LEU A 499 -30.56 10.09 4.50
CA LEU A 499 -29.18 9.98 4.99
C LEU A 499 -28.33 11.18 4.57
N SER A 500 -28.52 11.74 3.36
CA SER A 500 -27.70 12.86 2.85
C SER A 500 -27.75 14.12 3.73
N GLY A 501 -28.90 14.43 4.34
CA GLY A 501 -29.06 15.59 5.23
C GLY A 501 -28.62 15.36 6.68
N ASN A 502 -28.08 14.18 7.03
CA ASN A 502 -27.60 13.85 8.38
C ASN A 502 -26.10 13.49 8.39
N LEU A 503 -25.34 13.95 7.40
CA LEU A 503 -23.88 13.70 7.28
C LEU A 503 -23.04 14.99 7.31
N ASP A 504 -23.62 16.09 7.79
CA ASP A 504 -22.94 17.38 7.87
C ASP A 504 -21.90 17.40 9.00
N THR A 505 -22.19 16.74 10.12
CA THR A 505 -21.27 16.59 11.24
C THR A 505 -21.26 15.16 11.76
N GLU A 506 -20.17 14.74 12.40
CA GLU A 506 -20.10 13.41 13.04
C GLU A 506 -21.23 13.24 14.06
N LYS A 507 -21.60 14.32 14.76
CA LYS A 507 -22.73 14.33 15.70
C LYS A 507 -24.05 14.03 15.00
N ASP A 508 -24.30 14.62 13.84
CA ASP A 508 -25.54 14.38 13.08
C ASP A 508 -25.59 12.93 12.56
N PHE A 509 -24.45 12.41 12.12
CA PHE A 509 -24.32 11.02 11.71
C PHE A 509 -24.61 10.07 12.87
N LEU A 510 -24.02 10.31 14.05
CA LEU A 510 -24.26 9.50 15.25
C LEU A 510 -25.72 9.58 15.71
N ASN A 511 -26.33 10.77 15.70
CA ASN A 511 -27.75 10.94 16.01
C ASN A 511 -28.63 10.17 15.01
N TYR A 512 -28.24 10.11 13.74
CA TYR A 512 -28.93 9.34 12.73
C TYR A 512 -28.83 7.83 12.99
N LEU A 513 -27.63 7.32 13.32
CA LEU A 513 -27.45 5.91 13.69
C LEU A 513 -28.27 5.54 14.94
N GLU A 514 -28.35 6.43 15.94
CA GLU A 514 -29.16 6.23 17.13
C GLU A 514 -30.66 6.13 16.79
N LYS A 515 -31.17 7.00 15.90
CA LYS A 515 -32.56 6.92 15.41
C LYS A 515 -32.89 5.60 14.71
N LEU A 516 -31.89 4.99 14.08
CA LEU A 516 -32.01 3.67 13.45
C LEU A 516 -31.83 2.50 14.44
N ASN A 517 -31.67 2.78 15.74
CA ASN A 517 -31.34 1.79 16.78
C ASN A 517 -30.07 0.98 16.47
N ILE A 518 -29.12 1.57 15.74
CA ILE A 518 -27.85 0.91 15.40
C ILE A 518 -26.87 1.10 16.56
N SER A 519 -26.63 0.02 17.30
CA SER A 519 -25.67 -0.03 18.41
C SER A 519 -24.47 -0.96 18.16
N LYS A 520 -24.54 -1.78 17.10
CA LYS A 520 -23.46 -2.68 16.69
C LYS A 520 -22.57 -2.02 15.63
N ASP A 521 -21.27 -2.28 15.74
CA ASP A 521 -20.24 -1.91 14.75
C ASP A 521 -20.19 -0.41 14.35
N ILE A 522 -20.51 0.46 15.32
CA ILE A 522 -20.49 1.92 15.15
C ILE A 522 -19.10 2.41 14.71
N GLU A 523 -18.02 1.84 15.23
CA GLU A 523 -16.66 2.28 14.89
C GLU A 523 -16.33 2.08 13.41
N LYS A 524 -16.85 1.03 12.78
CA LYS A 524 -16.66 0.80 11.34
C LYS A 524 -17.40 1.83 10.50
N LEU A 525 -18.64 2.13 10.87
CA LEU A 525 -19.44 3.20 10.26
C LEU A 525 -18.81 4.58 10.47
N LYS A 526 -18.26 4.87 11.65
CA LYS A 526 -17.49 6.10 11.90
C LYS A 526 -16.27 6.19 11.01
N THR A 527 -15.59 5.07 10.75
CA THR A 527 -14.42 5.06 9.88
C THR A 527 -14.80 5.27 8.41
N ASP A 528 -15.91 4.68 7.94
CA ASP A 528 -16.47 5.00 6.61
C ASP A 528 -16.87 6.48 6.50
N TYR A 529 -17.49 7.03 7.55
CA TYR A 529 -17.87 8.44 7.63
C TYR A 529 -16.66 9.37 7.63
N ARG A 530 -15.61 9.05 8.37
CA ARG A 530 -14.38 9.86 8.41
C ARG A 530 -13.74 9.94 7.03
N TYR A 531 -13.68 8.81 6.31
CA TYR A 531 -13.20 8.81 4.93
C TYR A 531 -14.09 9.65 3.99
N LEU A 532 -15.41 9.63 4.19
CA LEU A 532 -16.31 10.53 3.45
C LEU A 532 -15.98 12.01 3.69
N GLN A 533 -15.64 12.39 4.94
CA GLN A 533 -15.27 13.76 5.27
C GLN A 533 -13.91 14.16 4.70
N GLU A 534 -12.93 13.27 4.72
CA GLU A 534 -11.62 13.48 4.08
C GLU A 534 -11.81 13.85 2.60
N LEU A 535 -12.64 13.09 1.86
CA LEU A 535 -12.94 13.36 0.45
C LEU A 535 -13.66 14.70 0.21
N ARG A 536 -14.36 15.24 1.21
CA ARG A 536 -15.06 16.53 1.12
C ARG A 536 -14.14 17.72 1.38
N HIS A 537 -13.08 17.55 2.17
CA HIS A 537 -12.10 18.61 2.43
C HIS A 537 -11.21 18.93 1.23
N ASP A 538 -11.08 18.00 0.28
CA ASP A 538 -10.36 18.20 -0.98
C ASP A 538 -11.16 18.98 -2.07
N ASN A 539 -12.42 19.37 -1.79
CA ASN A 539 -13.26 20.21 -2.64
C ASN A 539 -13.31 21.66 -2.13
#